data_AF-A0A6B9G3M8-F1
#
_entry.id   AF-A0A6B9G3M8-F1
#
_cell.length_a   1.000
_cell.length_b   1.000
_cell.length_c   1.000
_cell.angle_alpha   90.00
_cell.angle_beta   90.00
_cell.angle_gamma   90.00
#
_symmetry.space_group_name_H-M   'P 1'
#
loop_
_entity.id
_entity.type
_entity.pdbx_description
1 polymer ?
#
loop_
_entity_poly.entity_id
_entity_poly.type
_entity_poly.pdbx_seq_one_letter_code
_entity_poly.pdbx_strand_id
1 'polypeptide(L)'
;MKLSAVHRIGILAAAIYMLSGCTLSAADLVPPQSCNASTSFTRGMNDGMAGGPMDSNYIQFCPENTQNAMQQGYRDGYMKGREMKRQDAQISTMPVSPDVNINIGNDRPGRGNWRPANTGRNYFCKIKVFGTEHSAFGRTELETRQAVRAKCEADNGSDSMFCRNENIDCQKNK
;
A
#
# COMPACT_ATOMS: atom_id res chain seq x y z
N MET A 1 -27.55 14.00 69.64
CA MET A 1 -26.33 14.56 68.99
C MET A 1 -25.37 13.39 68.87
N LYS A 2 -25.38 12.67 67.74
CA LYS A 2 -24.59 12.85 66.50
C LYS A 2 -23.08 12.62 66.68
N LEU A 3 -22.54 11.86 65.72
CA LEU A 3 -21.15 11.50 65.38
C LEU A 3 -20.68 10.12 65.88
N SER A 4 -20.09 9.24 65.08
CA SER A 4 -20.13 8.93 63.64
C SER A 4 -19.30 7.66 63.49
N ALA A 5 -19.92 6.56 63.06
CA ALA A 5 -19.26 5.28 62.84
C ALA A 5 -19.00 5.08 61.33
N VAL A 6 -17.87 5.55 60.82
CA VAL A 6 -17.33 5.15 59.51
C VAL A 6 -15.83 5.37 59.56
N HIS A 7 -15.02 4.31 59.56
CA HIS A 7 -13.64 4.26 59.04
C HIS A 7 -12.97 2.92 59.42
N ARG A 8 -13.42 1.78 58.88
CA ARG A 8 -12.65 0.53 58.85
C ARG A 8 -13.11 -0.40 57.72
N ILE A 9 -13.04 0.05 56.47
CA ILE A 9 -13.06 -0.86 55.32
C ILE A 9 -12.14 -0.27 54.28
N GLY A 10 -11.00 -0.93 54.06
CA GLY A 10 -10.04 -0.54 53.04
C GLY A 10 -8.67 -1.03 53.43
N ILE A 11 -8.35 -2.26 53.06
CA ILE A 11 -7.05 -2.87 52.75
C ILE A 11 -7.29 -4.39 52.85
N LEU A 12 -7.78 -5.00 51.77
CA LEU A 12 -7.71 -6.44 51.47
C LEU A 12 -8.42 -6.72 50.14
N ALA A 13 -7.91 -6.15 49.05
CA ALA A 13 -8.31 -6.50 47.68
C ALA A 13 -7.18 -6.12 46.72
N ALA A 14 -5.99 -6.69 46.91
CA ALA A 14 -4.83 -6.49 46.03
C ALA A 14 -4.08 -7.80 45.77
N ALA A 15 -4.80 -8.91 45.70
CA ALA A 15 -4.29 -10.19 45.23
C ALA A 15 -5.41 -10.83 44.39
N ILE A 16 -5.08 -11.52 43.30
CA ILE A 16 -5.99 -12.11 42.29
C ILE A 16 -6.32 -11.18 41.10
N TYR A 17 -5.32 -10.65 40.39
CA TYR A 17 -5.50 -10.14 39.01
C TYR A 17 -4.23 -10.31 38.14
N MET A 18 -3.44 -11.38 38.34
CA MET A 18 -2.18 -11.61 37.61
C MET A 18 -2.03 -13.04 37.07
N LEU A 19 -3.13 -13.72 36.75
CA LEU A 19 -3.08 -15.05 36.11
C LEU A 19 -4.06 -15.17 34.93
N SER A 20 -4.39 -14.06 34.27
CA SER A 20 -4.97 -14.08 32.93
C SER A 20 -3.85 -14.09 31.90
N GLY A 21 -2.98 -15.10 31.99
CA GLY A 21 -1.98 -15.38 30.97
C GLY A 21 -2.72 -15.75 29.69
N CYS A 22 -2.59 -14.90 28.67
CA CYS A 22 -3.13 -15.10 27.34
C CYS A 22 -2.61 -16.42 26.76
N THR A 23 -3.38 -17.50 26.86
CA THR A 23 -3.23 -18.65 25.98
C THR A 23 -3.78 -18.23 24.62
N LEU A 24 -2.98 -17.50 23.83
CA LEU A 24 -3.18 -17.44 22.39
C LEU A 24 -2.86 -18.84 21.87
N SER A 25 -3.90 -19.65 21.74
CA SER A 25 -3.84 -20.88 20.96
C SER A 25 -3.41 -20.50 19.54
N ALA A 26 -2.30 -21.07 19.07
CA ALA A 26 -1.72 -20.85 17.74
C ALA A 26 -2.64 -21.28 16.57
N ALA A 27 -3.90 -21.62 16.83
CA ALA A 27 -4.90 -22.04 15.86
C ALA A 27 -5.71 -20.87 15.27
N ASP A 28 -5.64 -19.66 15.84
CA ASP A 28 -6.29 -18.45 15.28
C ASP A 28 -5.43 -17.71 14.24
N LEU A 29 -4.27 -18.27 13.84
CA LEU A 29 -3.24 -17.53 13.10
C LEU A 29 -3.48 -17.36 11.59
N VAL A 30 -4.45 -18.02 10.98
CA VAL A 30 -4.75 -17.80 9.56
C VAL A 30 -6.26 -18.01 9.32
N PRO A 31 -7.07 -16.96 9.16
CA PRO A 31 -8.47 -17.13 8.82
C PRO A 31 -8.58 -17.89 7.48
N PRO A 32 -9.46 -18.90 7.34
CA PRO A 32 -9.60 -19.74 6.14
C PRO A 32 -9.94 -18.96 4.84
N GLN A 33 -10.18 -17.66 4.96
CA GLN A 33 -10.36 -16.70 3.87
C GLN A 33 -9.04 -16.36 3.12
N SER A 34 -7.87 -16.76 3.63
CA SER A 34 -6.57 -16.49 3.01
C SER A 34 -6.16 -17.51 1.94
N CYS A 35 -6.90 -18.62 1.79
CA CYS A 35 -6.60 -19.66 0.82
C CYS A 35 -7.09 -19.29 -0.59
N ASN A 36 -6.62 -18.16 -1.12
CA ASN A 36 -6.92 -17.72 -2.48
C ASN A 36 -5.62 -17.40 -3.25
N ALA A 37 -5.70 -17.47 -4.59
CA ALA A 37 -4.56 -17.23 -5.46
C ALA A 37 -4.04 -15.78 -5.43
N SER A 38 -4.91 -14.78 -5.26
CA SER A 38 -4.57 -13.35 -5.22
C SER A 38 -3.76 -12.96 -3.96
N THR A 39 -4.20 -13.44 -2.80
CA THR A 39 -3.51 -13.31 -1.51
C THR A 39 -2.18 -14.05 -1.54
N SER A 40 -2.15 -15.24 -2.15
CA SER A 40 -0.91 -16.00 -2.35
C SER A 40 0.09 -15.25 -3.23
N PHE A 41 -0.38 -14.64 -4.32
CA PHE A 41 0.45 -13.80 -5.19
C PHE A 41 1.03 -12.60 -4.43
N THR A 42 0.20 -11.88 -3.68
CA THR A 42 0.64 -10.72 -2.90
C THR A 42 1.69 -11.10 -1.86
N ARG A 43 1.46 -12.20 -1.13
CA ARG A 43 2.43 -12.78 -0.20
C ARG A 43 3.74 -13.12 -0.90
N GLY A 44 3.67 -13.90 -1.98
CA GLY A 44 4.84 -14.32 -2.75
C GLY A 44 5.66 -13.12 -3.22
N MET A 45 5.00 -12.09 -3.76
CA MET A 45 5.65 -10.86 -4.21
C MET A 45 6.40 -10.15 -3.08
N ASN A 46 5.78 -10.00 -1.91
CA ASN A 46 6.44 -9.41 -0.75
C ASN A 46 7.67 -10.22 -0.31
N ASP A 47 7.56 -11.55 -0.26
CA ASP A 47 8.68 -12.44 0.08
C ASP A 47 9.82 -12.34 -0.96
N GLY A 48 9.47 -12.25 -2.25
CA GLY A 48 10.42 -12.02 -3.34
C GLY A 48 11.16 -10.70 -3.21
N MET A 49 10.47 -9.62 -2.83
CA MET A 49 11.08 -8.31 -2.58
C MET A 49 11.96 -8.32 -1.33
N ALA A 50 11.56 -9.01 -0.26
CA ALA A 50 12.39 -9.22 0.93
C ALA A 50 13.69 -9.96 0.56
N GLY A 51 13.63 -10.86 -0.42
CA GLY A 51 14.78 -11.51 -1.05
C GLY A 51 15.31 -12.72 -0.29
N GLY A 52 14.55 -13.22 0.69
CA GLY A 52 14.74 -14.54 1.26
C GLY A 52 14.33 -15.65 0.28
N PRO A 53 14.52 -16.93 0.63
CA PRO A 53 14.06 -18.06 -0.18
C PRO A 53 12.52 -18.15 -0.19
N MET A 54 11.96 -18.86 -1.18
CA MET A 54 10.53 -19.18 -1.20
C MET A 54 10.14 -20.04 0.00
N ASP A 55 8.99 -19.73 0.62
CA ASP A 55 8.39 -20.55 1.65
C ASP A 55 7.49 -21.63 1.01
N SER A 56 7.99 -22.86 0.92
CA SER A 56 7.25 -24.01 0.39
C SER A 56 6.11 -24.46 1.30
N ASN A 57 6.14 -24.08 2.58
CA ASN A 57 5.21 -24.57 3.60
C ASN A 57 4.00 -23.65 3.78
N TYR A 58 4.01 -22.46 3.18
CA TYR A 58 2.93 -21.48 3.29
C TYR A 58 1.53 -22.04 2.94
N ILE A 59 1.46 -23.01 2.01
CA ILE A 59 0.19 -23.48 1.42
C ILE A 59 -0.29 -24.80 2.04
N GLN A 60 0.52 -25.43 2.90
CA GLN A 60 0.22 -26.76 3.45
C GLN A 60 -1.06 -26.82 4.29
N PHE A 61 -1.51 -25.68 4.81
CA PHE A 61 -2.72 -25.56 5.63
C PHE A 61 -3.98 -25.27 4.80
N CYS A 62 -3.85 -25.10 3.49
CA CYS A 62 -4.98 -24.83 2.61
C CYS A 62 -5.62 -26.11 2.07
N PRO A 63 -6.93 -26.09 1.77
CA PRO A 63 -7.63 -27.22 1.17
C PRO A 63 -6.94 -27.70 -0.11
N GLU A 64 -6.80 -29.00 -0.29
CA GLU A 64 -6.05 -29.63 -1.40
C GLU A 64 -6.51 -29.14 -2.78
N ASN A 65 -7.81 -28.93 -2.97
CA ASN A 65 -8.40 -28.41 -4.20
C ASN A 65 -7.97 -26.97 -4.54
N THR A 66 -7.43 -26.21 -3.59
CA THR A 66 -6.93 -24.84 -3.77
C THR A 66 -5.40 -24.76 -3.77
N GLN A 67 -4.70 -25.78 -3.27
CA GLN A 67 -3.26 -25.73 -3.08
C GLN A 67 -2.50 -25.46 -4.38
N ASN A 68 -2.86 -26.12 -5.49
CA ASN A 68 -2.20 -25.90 -6.78
C ASN A 68 -2.32 -24.45 -7.26
N ALA A 69 -3.54 -23.88 -7.21
CA ALA A 69 -3.78 -22.50 -7.63
C ALA A 69 -3.04 -21.49 -6.73
N MET A 70 -2.98 -21.77 -5.43
CA MET A 70 -2.23 -20.96 -4.48
C MET A 70 -0.72 -21.07 -4.68
N GLN A 71 -0.21 -22.26 -4.95
CA GLN A 71 1.21 -22.49 -5.21
C GLN A 71 1.67 -21.79 -6.47
N GLN A 72 0.85 -21.85 -7.51
CA GLN A 72 1.09 -21.08 -8.72
C GLN A 72 1.06 -19.57 -8.42
N GLY A 73 0.01 -19.07 -7.75
CA GLY A 73 -0.09 -17.65 -7.39
C GLY A 73 1.11 -17.16 -6.57
N TYR A 74 1.50 -17.90 -5.53
CA TYR A 74 2.66 -17.60 -4.69
C TYR A 74 3.96 -17.58 -5.49
N ARG A 75 4.18 -18.57 -6.35
CA ARG A 75 5.37 -18.64 -7.20
C ARG A 75 5.46 -17.48 -8.17
N ASP A 76 4.37 -17.16 -8.85
CA ASP A 76 4.32 -16.07 -9.82
C ASP A 76 4.57 -14.72 -9.13
N GLY A 77 3.95 -14.52 -7.96
CA GLY A 77 4.19 -13.36 -7.11
C GLY A 77 5.66 -13.25 -6.71
N TYR A 78 6.26 -14.32 -6.20
CA TYR A 78 7.66 -14.34 -5.77
C TYR A 78 8.63 -14.01 -6.89
N MET A 79 8.46 -14.62 -8.07
CA MET A 79 9.28 -14.30 -9.23
C MET A 79 9.15 -12.84 -9.64
N LYS A 80 7.92 -12.28 -9.59
CA LYS A 80 7.68 -10.87 -9.86
C LYS A 80 8.38 -9.97 -8.85
N GLY A 81 8.30 -10.28 -7.55
CA GLY A 81 8.97 -9.53 -6.49
C GLY A 81 10.50 -9.56 -6.61
N ARG A 82 11.08 -10.70 -7.00
CA ARG A 82 12.52 -10.83 -7.28
C ARG A 82 12.96 -9.96 -8.46
N GLU A 83 12.16 -9.93 -9.53
CA GLU A 83 12.45 -9.10 -10.69
C GLU A 83 12.40 -7.60 -10.34
N MET A 84 11.39 -7.17 -9.58
CA MET A 84 11.28 -5.78 -9.10
C MET A 84 12.49 -5.40 -8.24
N LYS A 85 12.89 -6.25 -7.29
CA LYS A 85 14.09 -6.03 -6.47
C LYS A 85 15.36 -5.87 -7.32
N ARG A 86 15.48 -6.68 -8.39
CA ARG A 86 16.62 -6.60 -9.32
C ARG A 86 16.62 -5.29 -10.10
N GLN A 87 15.46 -4.82 -10.54
CA GLN A 87 15.31 -3.53 -11.21
C GLN A 87 15.63 -2.36 -10.27
N ASP A 88 15.15 -2.39 -9.02
CA ASP A 88 15.47 -1.38 -8.00
C ASP A 88 16.98 -1.30 -7.72
N ALA A 89 17.65 -2.46 -7.66
CA ALA A 89 19.10 -2.54 -7.51
C ALA A 89 19.85 -1.94 -8.71
N GLN A 90 19.34 -2.14 -9.94
CA GLN A 90 19.93 -1.55 -11.15
C GLN A 90 19.74 -0.03 -11.22
N ILE A 91 18.58 0.49 -10.81
CA ILE A 91 18.31 1.93 -10.73
C ILE A 91 19.24 2.59 -9.70
N SER A 92 19.48 1.93 -8.57
CA SER A 92 20.38 2.42 -7.51
C SER A 92 21.86 2.51 -7.95
N THR A 93 22.24 1.84 -9.03
CA THR A 93 23.60 1.90 -9.61
C THR A 93 23.77 2.92 -10.74
N MET A 94 22.72 3.64 -11.14
CA MET A 94 22.88 4.75 -12.07
C MET A 94 23.43 5.98 -11.32
N PRO A 95 24.54 6.59 -11.78
CA PRO A 95 24.98 7.86 -11.20
C PRO A 95 23.86 8.89 -11.42
N VAL A 96 23.30 9.36 -10.31
CA VAL A 96 22.32 10.46 -10.31
C VAL A 96 23.06 11.69 -10.86
N SER A 97 22.87 12.00 -12.14
CA SER A 97 23.37 13.24 -12.71
C SER A 97 22.60 14.39 -12.06
N PRO A 98 23.24 15.30 -11.33
CA PRO A 98 22.55 16.34 -10.57
C PRO A 98 22.18 17.52 -11.46
N ASP A 99 21.39 17.29 -12.52
CA ASP A 99 20.93 18.35 -13.41
C ASP A 99 19.42 18.29 -13.60
N VAL A 100 18.67 18.29 -12.49
CA VAL A 100 17.25 18.67 -12.52
C VAL A 100 17.14 20.09 -12.00
N ASN A 101 17.24 21.05 -12.92
CA ASN A 101 16.88 22.44 -12.65
C ASN A 101 15.35 22.54 -12.49
N ILE A 102 14.86 22.31 -11.28
CA ILE A 102 13.47 22.59 -10.93
C ILE A 102 13.33 24.11 -10.81
N ASN A 103 13.04 24.77 -11.92
CA ASN A 103 12.58 26.15 -11.91
C ASN A 103 11.16 26.17 -11.30
N ILE A 104 11.08 26.27 -9.97
CA ILE A 104 9.85 26.58 -9.24
C ILE A 104 9.53 28.05 -9.51
N GLY A 105 8.85 28.29 -10.63
CA GLY A 105 8.28 29.58 -10.98
C GLY A 105 7.28 30.02 -9.92
N ASN A 106 7.59 31.15 -9.28
CA ASN A 106 6.73 31.86 -8.33
C ASN A 106 5.47 32.40 -9.05
N ASP A 107 4.39 31.63 -9.07
CA ASP A 107 3.09 32.13 -9.54
C ASP A 107 2.37 32.88 -8.40
N ARG A 108 2.57 34.20 -8.33
CA ARG A 108 1.75 35.12 -7.53
C ARG A 108 0.36 35.31 -8.17
N PRO A 109 -0.72 35.45 -7.37
CA PRO A 109 -2.07 35.67 -7.91
C PRO A 109 -2.26 37.16 -8.24
N GLY A 110 -2.00 37.54 -9.50
CA GLY A 110 -2.17 38.89 -10.03
C GLY A 110 -3.29 38.96 -11.07
N ARG A 111 -4.29 39.79 -10.77
CA ARG A 111 -5.51 40.13 -11.51
C ARG A 111 -5.37 40.25 -13.04
N GLY A 112 -6.36 39.69 -13.75
CA GLY A 112 -6.93 40.28 -14.98
C GLY A 112 -6.69 39.53 -16.28
N ASN A 113 -7.61 38.64 -16.68
CA ASN A 113 -8.32 38.69 -17.97
C ASN A 113 -9.36 37.57 -18.06
N TRP A 114 -10.65 37.91 -18.19
CA TRP A 114 -11.72 36.96 -18.46
C TRP A 114 -11.72 36.58 -19.95
N ARG A 115 -10.92 35.56 -20.31
CA ARG A 115 -11.13 34.77 -21.53
C ARG A 115 -11.81 33.44 -21.14
N PRO A 116 -12.78 32.94 -21.92
CA PRO A 116 -13.47 31.70 -21.58
C PRO A 116 -12.46 30.54 -21.54
N ALA A 117 -12.35 29.90 -20.38
CA ALA A 117 -11.39 28.85 -20.07
C ALA A 117 -11.74 27.55 -20.83
N ASN A 118 -11.30 27.45 -22.08
CA ASN A 118 -11.46 26.23 -22.88
C ASN A 118 -10.12 25.57 -23.27
N THR A 119 -9.06 25.76 -22.49
CA THR A 119 -7.70 25.23 -22.82
C THR A 119 -6.86 24.85 -21.59
N GLY A 120 -7.51 24.46 -20.49
CA GLY A 120 -6.81 24.26 -19.22
C GLY A 120 -6.23 22.86 -18.98
N ARG A 121 -6.75 21.82 -19.64
CA ARG A 121 -6.40 20.41 -19.35
C ARG A 121 -5.43 19.86 -20.40
N ASN A 122 -4.15 20.19 -20.22
CA ASN A 122 -3.09 19.84 -21.16
C ASN A 122 -2.53 18.44 -20.95
N TYR A 123 -2.82 17.79 -19.82
CA TYR A 123 -2.28 16.48 -19.49
C TYR A 123 -3.39 15.48 -19.19
N PHE A 124 -3.24 14.29 -19.77
CA PHE A 124 -4.01 13.09 -19.45
C PHE A 124 -3.04 12.07 -18.87
N CYS A 125 -3.30 11.63 -17.65
CA CYS A 125 -2.51 10.57 -17.04
C CYS A 125 -3.39 9.36 -16.74
N LYS A 126 -2.79 8.16 -16.83
CA LYS A 126 -3.46 6.90 -16.51
C LYS A 126 -2.49 5.88 -15.90
N ILE A 127 -3.05 4.98 -15.11
CA ILE A 127 -2.37 3.81 -14.56
C ILE A 127 -3.30 2.60 -14.60
N LYS A 128 -2.77 1.41 -14.87
CA LYS A 128 -3.53 0.16 -14.85
C LYS A 128 -3.00 -0.76 -13.75
N VAL A 129 -3.83 -1.04 -12.76
CA VAL A 129 -3.51 -1.85 -11.57
C VAL A 129 -4.55 -2.95 -11.45
N PHE A 130 -4.11 -4.22 -11.42
CA PHE A 130 -4.98 -5.41 -11.30
C PHE A 130 -6.15 -5.47 -12.30
N GLY A 131 -5.99 -4.91 -13.50
CA GLY A 131 -7.03 -4.89 -14.53
C GLY A 131 -7.95 -3.67 -14.47
N THR A 132 -7.88 -2.88 -13.40
CA THR A 132 -8.59 -1.60 -13.25
C THR A 132 -7.72 -0.46 -13.77
N GLU A 133 -8.29 0.43 -14.59
CA GLU A 133 -7.61 1.63 -15.07
C GLU A 133 -8.09 2.86 -14.29
N HIS A 134 -7.15 3.60 -13.69
CA HIS A 134 -7.43 4.89 -13.06
C HIS A 134 -6.83 5.99 -13.93
N SER A 135 -7.62 7.03 -14.23
CA SER A 135 -7.19 8.13 -15.07
C SER A 135 -7.69 9.49 -14.57
N ALA A 136 -6.96 10.55 -14.92
CA ALA A 136 -7.32 11.92 -14.60
C ALA A 136 -6.79 12.89 -15.66
N PHE A 137 -7.39 14.09 -15.69
CA PHE A 137 -6.93 15.21 -16.49
C PHE A 137 -6.62 16.40 -15.59
N GLY A 138 -5.56 17.14 -15.90
CA GLY A 138 -5.15 18.30 -15.12
C GLY A 138 -4.38 19.33 -15.93
N ARG A 139 -4.03 20.44 -15.27
CA ARG A 139 -3.36 21.58 -15.93
C ARG A 139 -1.87 21.33 -16.07
N THR A 140 -1.29 20.69 -15.06
CA THR A 140 0.11 20.27 -15.02
C THR A 140 0.21 18.75 -14.93
N GLU A 141 1.33 18.19 -15.38
CA GLU A 141 1.61 16.77 -15.26
C GLU A 141 1.59 16.32 -13.79
N LEU A 142 2.22 17.10 -12.90
CA LEU A 142 2.31 16.78 -11.47
C LEU A 142 0.93 16.69 -10.80
N GLU A 143 0.07 17.70 -11.02
CA GLU A 143 -1.31 17.71 -10.52
C GLU A 143 -2.09 16.49 -11.02
N THR A 144 -1.94 16.17 -12.30
CA THR A 144 -2.66 15.05 -12.93
C THR A 144 -2.18 13.71 -12.37
N ARG A 145 -0.85 13.55 -12.17
CA ARG A 145 -0.26 12.36 -11.52
C ARG A 145 -0.76 12.18 -10.10
N GLN A 146 -0.78 13.25 -9.29
CA GLN A 146 -1.30 13.20 -7.93
C GLN A 146 -2.78 12.80 -7.89
N ALA A 147 -3.59 13.30 -8.83
CA ALA A 147 -5.00 12.93 -8.95
C ALA A 147 -5.20 11.46 -9.33
N VAL A 148 -4.41 10.92 -10.27
CA VAL A 148 -4.44 9.49 -10.62
C VAL A 148 -3.99 8.63 -9.46
N ARG A 149 -2.91 9.03 -8.77
CA ARG A 149 -2.40 8.34 -7.59
C ARG A 149 -3.44 8.28 -6.48
N ALA A 150 -4.08 9.40 -6.14
CA ALA A 150 -5.11 9.45 -5.12
C ALA A 150 -6.30 8.53 -5.45
N LYS A 151 -6.71 8.44 -6.73
CA LYS A 151 -7.74 7.49 -7.17
C LYS A 151 -7.28 6.03 -7.02
N CYS A 152 -6.05 5.74 -7.43
CA CYS A 152 -5.48 4.40 -7.30
C CYS A 152 -5.39 3.97 -5.81
N GLU A 153 -4.93 4.87 -4.94
CA GLU A 153 -4.82 4.64 -3.49
C GLU A 153 -6.19 4.50 -2.81
N ALA A 154 -7.21 5.22 -3.28
CA ALA A 154 -8.58 5.06 -2.77
C ALA A 154 -9.14 3.65 -3.04
N ASP A 155 -8.81 3.06 -4.20
CA ASP A 155 -9.33 1.76 -4.61
C ASP A 155 -8.44 0.58 -4.17
N ASN A 156 -7.14 0.81 -3.96
CA ASN A 156 -6.15 -0.25 -3.67
C ASN A 156 -5.45 -0.10 -2.30
N GLY A 157 -5.75 0.95 -1.53
CA GLY A 157 -5.11 1.28 -0.26
C GLY A 157 -4.01 2.34 -0.37
N SER A 158 -3.88 3.17 0.67
CA SER A 158 -3.00 4.35 0.74
C SER A 158 -1.49 4.07 0.72
N ASP A 159 -1.08 2.80 0.74
CA ASP A 159 0.32 2.37 0.64
C ASP A 159 0.50 1.29 -0.44
N SER A 160 -0.39 1.27 -1.44
CA SER A 160 -0.25 0.39 -2.58
C SER A 160 1.00 0.79 -3.38
N MET A 161 2.01 -0.06 -3.33
CA MET A 161 3.25 0.06 -4.09
C MET A 161 3.03 0.17 -5.62
N PHE A 162 1.83 -0.17 -6.10
CA PHE A 162 1.42 0.00 -7.50
C PHE A 162 1.04 1.44 -7.84
N CYS A 163 0.55 2.23 -6.89
CA CYS A 163 0.02 3.58 -7.11
C CYS A 163 1.11 4.67 -7.12
N ARG A 164 2.38 4.31 -7.33
CA ARG A 164 3.49 5.26 -7.35
C ARG A 164 3.50 6.09 -8.64
N ASN A 165 4.01 7.32 -8.53
CA ASN A 165 4.10 8.26 -9.67
C ASN A 165 4.85 7.67 -10.87
N GLU A 166 5.87 6.85 -10.61
CA GLU A 166 6.68 6.19 -11.64
C GLU A 166 5.90 5.22 -12.54
N ASN A 167 4.78 4.67 -12.07
CA ASN A 167 3.92 3.77 -12.84
C ASN A 167 2.80 4.50 -13.62
N ILE A 168 2.72 5.83 -13.51
CA ILE A 168 1.65 6.62 -14.14
C ILE A 168 2.14 7.13 -15.50
N ASP A 169 1.49 6.69 -16.58
CA ASP A 169 1.75 7.16 -17.94
C ASP A 169 0.98 8.47 -18.18
N CYS A 170 1.69 9.52 -18.61
CA CYS A 170 1.14 10.85 -18.83
C CYS A 170 1.40 11.31 -20.27
N GLN A 171 0.34 11.75 -20.93
CA GLN A 171 0.37 12.26 -22.28
C GLN A 171 -0.10 13.71 -22.30
N LYS A 172 0.62 14.55 -23.04
CA LYS A 172 0.20 15.93 -23.29
C LYS A 172 -0.85 15.93 -24.41
N ASN A 173 -2.06 16.40 -24.12
CA ASN A 173 -3.06 16.67 -25.13
C ASN A 173 -2.57 17.85 -25.99
N LYS A 174 -2.35 17.56 -27.29
CA LYS A 174 -1.96 18.54 -28.30
C LYS A 174 -3.18 19.29 -28.84
#